data_AF-A0A939A0S4-F1
#
_entry.id   AF-A0A939A0S4-F1
#
_cell.length_a   1.000
_cell.length_b   1.000
_cell.length_c   1.000
_cell.angle_alpha   90.00
_cell.angle_beta   90.00
_cell.angle_gamma   90.00
#
_symmetry.space_group_name_H-M   'P 1'
#
loop_
_entity.id
_entity.type
_entity.pdbx_description
1 polymer ?
#
loop_
_entity_poly.entity_id
_entity_poly.type
_entity_poly.pdbx_seq_one_letter_code
_entity_poly.pdbx_strand_id
1 'polypeptide(L)'
;MNNSALFALNLLVCIVISPVSKADIVQSSTNHAIKMSSFNLSSQKWKNRVLLVFAPSVDNYTYQQQMQLLQQHNSGFADRDLVLIQVLATDESYANRQPIDESSAAKLRERFGVDKENFRVILVGKDGGIKRSDTTPVQAKAIFEEIDAMPMRQQEIQEQGRK
;
A
#
# COMPACT_ATOMS: atom_id res chain seq x y z
N MET A 1 49.77 31.23 13.63
CA MET A 1 50.32 32.37 14.37
C MET A 1 49.39 33.56 14.19
N ASN A 2 48.71 33.95 15.29
CA ASN A 2 48.49 35.33 15.74
C ASN A 2 47.70 36.24 14.76
N ASN A 3 46.52 36.73 15.10
CA ASN A 3 46.42 37.87 16.03
C ASN A 3 45.04 38.00 16.68
N SER A 4 45.09 38.18 18.00
CA SER A 4 44.00 38.61 18.86
C SER A 4 43.99 40.13 19.03
N ALA A 5 42.85 40.60 19.57
CA ALA A 5 42.62 41.82 20.35
C ALA A 5 41.91 42.97 19.64
N LEU A 6 40.69 43.28 20.09
CA LEU A 6 40.52 44.46 20.95
C LEU A 6 39.22 44.40 21.75
N PHE A 7 39.39 44.70 23.03
CA PHE A 7 38.40 44.75 24.10
C PHE A 7 37.59 46.05 24.03
N ALA A 8 36.29 45.97 24.33
CA ALA A 8 35.53 47.11 24.83
C ALA A 8 34.60 46.66 25.95
N LEU A 9 34.95 47.15 27.13
CA LEU A 9 34.32 47.02 28.45
C LEU A 9 32.99 47.78 28.48
N ASN A 10 31.91 47.16 28.96
CA ASN A 10 30.77 47.88 29.53
C ASN A 10 30.24 47.16 30.76
N LEU A 11 30.05 47.97 31.80
CA LEU A 11 29.85 47.63 33.20
C LEU A 11 28.34 47.54 33.53
N LEU A 12 28.03 46.67 34.50
CA LEU A 12 26.88 46.70 35.42
C LEU A 12 25.45 46.51 34.86
N VAL A 13 24.71 45.53 35.39
CA VAL A 13 23.58 45.77 36.33
C VAL A 13 22.90 44.44 36.72
N CYS A 14 22.75 44.29 38.04
CA CYS A 14 21.76 43.54 38.82
C CYS A 14 21.19 42.21 38.29
N ILE A 15 21.66 41.13 38.91
CA ILE A 15 20.95 39.85 39.01
C ILE A 15 19.74 40.07 39.93
N VAL A 16 18.55 40.16 39.35
CA VAL A 16 17.29 39.87 40.07
C VAL A 16 16.73 38.56 39.53
N ILE A 17 16.61 37.60 40.45
CA ILE A 17 16.14 36.26 40.22
C ILE A 17 14.61 36.34 40.16
N SER A 18 14.01 35.91 39.06
CA SER A 18 12.57 35.64 38.97
C SER A 18 12.39 34.33 38.22
N PRO A 19 11.67 33.34 38.78
CA PRO A 19 11.36 32.12 38.04
C PRO A 19 10.39 32.48 36.92
N VAL A 20 10.89 32.48 35.68
CA VAL A 20 10.03 32.50 34.50
C VAL A 20 9.30 31.16 34.49
N SER A 21 7.99 31.19 34.72
CA SER A 21 7.11 30.06 34.42
C SER A 21 7.18 29.79 32.93
N LYS A 22 7.86 28.71 32.57
CA LYS A 22 7.88 28.16 31.22
C LYS A 22 6.52 27.50 30.96
N ALA A 23 5.55 28.31 30.55
CA ALA A 23 4.35 27.83 29.88
C ALA A 23 4.54 28.04 28.38
N ASP A 24 5.50 27.32 27.80
CA ASP A 24 5.54 27.17 26.35
C ASP A 24 4.42 26.20 25.97
N ILE A 25 3.33 26.80 25.50
CA ILE A 25 2.25 26.14 24.77
C ILE A 25 2.87 25.70 23.44
N VAL A 26 3.54 24.55 23.42
CA VAL A 26 3.88 23.90 22.15
C VAL A 26 2.64 23.19 21.66
N GLN A 27 2.05 23.82 20.65
CA GLN A 27 0.91 23.35 19.89
C GLN A 27 1.06 21.87 19.54
N SER A 28 0.02 21.14 19.91
CA SER A 28 -0.44 19.89 19.32
C SER A 28 0.07 19.73 17.88
N SER A 29 1.16 18.98 17.72
CA SER A 29 1.41 18.30 16.46
C SER A 29 0.32 17.26 16.36
N THR A 30 -0.77 17.64 15.71
CA THR A 30 -1.79 16.70 15.28
C THR A 30 -1.08 15.74 14.34
N ASN A 31 -0.64 14.60 14.88
CA ASN A 31 -0.41 13.41 14.09
C ASN A 31 -1.70 13.21 13.31
N HIS A 32 -1.71 13.61 12.03
CA HIS A 32 -2.71 13.16 11.08
C HIS A 32 -2.45 11.67 10.96
N ALA A 33 -2.97 10.90 11.90
CA ALA A 33 -2.99 9.46 11.82
C ALA A 33 -3.71 9.16 10.51
N ILE A 34 -2.94 8.78 9.48
CA ILE A 34 -3.51 8.35 8.22
C ILE A 34 -4.48 7.24 8.60
N LYS A 35 -5.77 7.50 8.40
CA LYS A 35 -6.83 6.61 8.84
C LYS A 35 -6.75 5.36 7.97
N MET A 36 -5.99 4.38 8.43
CA MET A 36 -5.90 3.07 7.79
C MET A 36 -7.30 2.47 7.72
N SER A 37 -7.68 2.03 6.53
CA SER A 37 -9.01 1.49 6.27
C SER A 37 -9.05 -0.01 6.55
N SER A 38 -10.16 -0.49 7.09
CA SER A 38 -10.38 -1.93 7.19
C SER A 38 -10.70 -2.51 5.81
N PHE A 39 -9.93 -3.49 5.37
CA PHE A 39 -10.16 -4.18 4.12
C PHE A 39 -10.76 -5.56 4.36
N ASN A 40 -11.86 -5.85 3.66
CA ASN A 40 -12.51 -7.15 3.69
C ASN A 40 -12.64 -7.72 2.29
N LEU A 41 -11.92 -8.82 2.00
CA LEU A 41 -11.97 -9.47 0.69
C LEU A 41 -13.37 -9.94 0.29
N SER A 42 -14.23 -10.34 1.24
CA SER A 42 -15.60 -10.77 0.89
C SER A 42 -16.48 -9.62 0.38
N SER A 43 -16.16 -8.37 0.73
CA SER A 43 -16.86 -7.19 0.21
C SER A 43 -16.67 -6.97 -1.30
N GLN A 44 -15.63 -7.58 -1.88
CA GLN A 44 -15.30 -7.50 -3.30
C GLN A 44 -16.05 -8.55 -4.12
N LYS A 45 -16.61 -9.59 -3.48
CA LYS A 45 -17.31 -10.68 -4.15
C LYS A 45 -18.49 -10.12 -4.97
N TRP A 46 -18.64 -10.64 -6.18
CA TRP A 46 -19.62 -10.24 -7.20
C TRP A 46 -19.44 -8.82 -7.75
N LYS A 47 -18.50 -8.03 -7.22
CA LYS A 47 -18.24 -6.65 -7.66
C LYS A 47 -16.93 -6.54 -8.43
N ASN A 48 -15.84 -7.00 -7.83
CA ASN A 48 -14.49 -6.84 -8.36
C ASN A 48 -13.76 -8.17 -8.40
N ARG A 49 -12.86 -8.29 -9.38
CA ARG A 49 -11.78 -9.28 -9.38
C ARG A 49 -10.64 -8.71 -8.54
N VAL A 50 -9.93 -9.54 -7.80
CA VAL A 50 -8.88 -9.08 -6.87
C VAL A 50 -7.55 -9.70 -7.26
N LEU A 51 -6.56 -8.85 -7.58
CA LEU A 51 -5.17 -9.25 -7.73
C LEU A 51 -4.44 -8.94 -6.44
N LEU A 52 -4.02 -9.97 -5.72
CA LEU A 52 -3.18 -9.85 -4.53
C LEU A 52 -1.72 -10.05 -4.91
N VAL A 53 -0.86 -9.17 -4.41
CA VAL A 53 0.59 -9.31 -4.48
C VAL A 53 1.15 -9.27 -3.06
N PHE A 54 1.66 -10.42 -2.63
CA PHE A 54 2.31 -10.61 -1.34
C PHE A 54 3.82 -10.45 -1.50
N ALA A 55 4.48 -9.80 -0.55
CA ALA A 55 5.93 -9.74 -0.48
C ALA A 55 6.42 -9.45 0.95
N PRO A 56 7.71 -9.66 1.25
CA PRO A 56 8.29 -9.25 2.54
C PRO A 56 8.24 -7.74 2.74
N SER A 57 8.72 -6.98 1.75
CA SER A 57 8.87 -5.53 1.83
C SER A 57 8.75 -4.85 0.46
N VAL A 58 8.68 -3.53 0.44
CA VAL A 58 8.75 -2.70 -0.79
C VAL A 58 10.09 -2.84 -1.52
N ASP A 59 11.16 -3.19 -0.80
CA ASP A 59 12.52 -3.36 -1.33
C ASP A 59 12.76 -4.75 -1.91
N ASN A 60 11.80 -5.67 -1.79
CA ASN A 60 11.91 -6.99 -2.37
C ASN A 60 12.00 -6.90 -3.91
N TYR A 61 13.07 -7.43 -4.50
CA TYR A 61 13.32 -7.36 -5.93
C TYR A 61 12.16 -7.93 -6.77
N THR A 62 11.63 -9.09 -6.38
CA THR A 62 10.52 -9.76 -7.08
C THR A 62 9.23 -8.94 -7.01
N TYR A 63 8.98 -8.28 -5.89
CA TYR A 63 7.87 -7.33 -5.73
C TYR A 63 8.00 -6.13 -6.66
N GLN A 64 9.18 -5.50 -6.70
CA GLN A 64 9.44 -4.36 -7.59
C GLN A 64 9.24 -4.74 -9.07
N GLN A 65 9.75 -5.90 -9.48
CA GLN A 65 9.51 -6.45 -10.82
C GLN A 65 8.01 -6.63 -11.08
N GLN A 66 7.26 -7.24 -10.15
CA GLN A 66 5.83 -7.40 -10.32
C GLN A 66 5.11 -6.04 -10.47
N MET A 67 5.47 -5.05 -9.65
CA MET A 67 4.86 -3.71 -9.76
C MET A 67 5.17 -3.06 -11.09
N GLN A 68 6.40 -3.19 -11.61
CA GLN A 68 6.77 -2.71 -12.95
C GLN A 68 5.94 -3.38 -14.05
N LEU A 69 5.71 -4.69 -13.97
CA LEU A 69 4.89 -5.42 -14.95
C LEU A 69 3.41 -5.01 -14.96
N LEU A 70 2.93 -4.35 -13.90
CA LEU A 70 1.57 -3.82 -13.81
C LEU A 70 1.48 -2.34 -14.17
N GLN A 71 2.61 -1.62 -14.27
CA GLN A 71 2.62 -0.20 -14.62
C GLN A 71 1.98 0.03 -15.99
N GLN A 72 1.38 1.21 -16.16
CA GLN A 72 0.75 1.66 -17.41
C GLN A 72 -0.45 0.81 -17.89
N HIS A 73 -0.93 -0.16 -17.11
CA HIS A 73 -2.09 -0.99 -17.46
C HIS A 73 -3.41 -0.57 -16.79
N ASN A 74 -3.55 0.69 -16.36
CA ASN A 74 -4.72 1.19 -15.63
C ASN A 74 -6.06 0.93 -16.35
N SER A 75 -6.11 1.11 -17.67
CA SER A 75 -7.30 0.80 -18.47
C SER A 75 -7.64 -0.69 -18.42
N GLY A 76 -6.64 -1.56 -18.58
CA GLY A 76 -6.81 -3.01 -18.51
C GLY A 76 -7.35 -3.49 -17.16
N PHE A 77 -6.97 -2.83 -16.06
CA PHE A 77 -7.56 -3.06 -14.74
C PHE A 77 -9.02 -2.60 -14.68
N ALA A 78 -9.30 -1.37 -15.13
CA ALA A 78 -10.64 -0.79 -15.09
C ALA A 78 -11.64 -1.61 -15.93
N ASP A 79 -11.28 -1.98 -17.16
CA ASP A 79 -12.15 -2.72 -18.08
C ASP A 79 -12.60 -4.08 -17.53
N ARG A 80 -11.83 -4.62 -16.57
CA ARG A 80 -12.01 -5.96 -15.98
C ARG A 80 -12.47 -5.90 -14.53
N ASP A 81 -12.82 -4.72 -14.00
CA ASP A 81 -13.15 -4.52 -12.59
C ASP A 81 -12.09 -5.14 -11.66
N LEU A 82 -10.80 -5.00 -12.02
CA LEU A 82 -9.68 -5.60 -11.29
C LEU A 82 -9.14 -4.61 -10.27
N VAL A 83 -9.03 -5.04 -9.02
CA VAL A 83 -8.44 -4.25 -7.92
C VAL A 83 -7.13 -4.84 -7.46
N LEU A 84 -6.13 -3.99 -7.19
CA LEU A 84 -4.80 -4.39 -6.73
C LEU A 84 -4.72 -4.29 -5.22
N ILE A 85 -4.32 -5.38 -4.57
CA ILE A 85 -4.04 -5.44 -3.13
C ILE A 85 -2.56 -5.80 -2.94
N GLN A 86 -1.79 -4.87 -2.38
CA GLN A 86 -0.40 -5.07 -2.01
C GLN A 86 -0.37 -5.48 -0.53
N VAL A 87 0.16 -6.66 -0.23
CA VAL A 87 0.21 -7.22 1.13
C VAL A 87 1.68 -7.40 1.52
N LEU A 88 2.19 -6.45 2.30
CA LEU A 88 3.59 -6.37 2.72
C LEU A 88 3.74 -6.82 4.18
N ALA A 89 4.89 -7.38 4.55
CA ALA A 89 5.11 -7.91 5.90
C ALA A 89 5.72 -6.87 6.84
N THR A 90 6.64 -6.04 6.32
CA THR A 90 7.37 -5.02 7.09
C THR A 90 6.92 -3.60 6.79
N ASP A 91 6.21 -3.40 5.68
CA ASP A 91 5.75 -2.10 5.20
C ASP A 91 4.22 -2.00 5.23
N GLU A 92 3.72 -0.78 5.01
CA GLU A 92 2.29 -0.54 4.87
C GLU A 92 1.70 -1.31 3.68
N SER A 93 0.55 -1.95 3.91
CA SER A 93 -0.20 -2.66 2.87
C SER A 93 -1.25 -1.74 2.25
N TYR A 94 -1.63 -2.00 1.00
CA TYR A 94 -2.52 -1.12 0.26
C TYR A 94 -3.61 -1.88 -0.50
N ALA A 95 -4.82 -1.37 -0.48
CA ALA A 95 -5.91 -1.76 -1.37
C ALA A 95 -6.23 -0.59 -2.31
N ASN A 96 -6.01 -0.75 -3.61
CA ASN A 96 -6.20 0.32 -4.61
C ASN A 96 -5.55 1.67 -4.21
N ARG A 97 -4.29 1.62 -3.77
CA ARG A 97 -3.50 2.78 -3.29
C ARG A 97 -4.00 3.40 -1.99
N GLN A 98 -5.00 2.83 -1.33
CA GLN A 98 -5.43 3.24 0.00
C GLN A 98 -4.79 2.33 1.04
N PRO A 99 -4.20 2.88 2.11
CA PRO A 99 -3.58 2.06 3.13
C PRO A 99 -4.63 1.23 3.88
N ILE A 100 -4.24 0.01 4.22
CA ILE A 100 -5.06 -0.93 4.99
C ILE A 100 -4.38 -1.26 6.31
N ASP A 101 -5.18 -1.52 7.34
CA ASP A 101 -4.64 -1.87 8.65
C ASP A 101 -3.91 -3.22 8.65
N GLU A 102 -3.00 -3.38 9.62
CA GLU A 102 -2.18 -4.59 9.78
C GLU A 102 -3.04 -5.86 9.99
N SER A 103 -4.18 -5.77 10.70
CA SER A 103 -5.07 -6.92 10.90
C SER A 103 -5.67 -7.39 9.57
N SER A 104 -6.04 -6.45 8.69
CA SER A 104 -6.50 -6.77 7.34
C SER A 104 -5.41 -7.48 6.52
N ALA A 105 -4.17 -6.97 6.54
CA ALA A 105 -3.04 -7.61 5.85
C ALA A 105 -2.73 -9.01 6.41
N ALA A 106 -2.74 -9.17 7.74
CA ALA A 106 -2.51 -10.44 8.41
C ALA A 106 -3.58 -11.49 8.05
N LYS A 107 -4.86 -11.11 8.05
CA LYS A 107 -5.98 -11.98 7.64
C LYS A 107 -5.85 -12.44 6.20
N LEU A 108 -5.34 -11.60 5.31
CA LEU A 108 -5.07 -11.99 3.92
C LEU A 108 -3.97 -13.04 3.85
N ARG A 109 -2.84 -12.84 4.56
CA ARG A 109 -1.76 -13.83 4.62
C ARG A 109 -2.23 -15.17 5.15
N GLU A 110 -2.97 -15.15 6.26
CA GLU A 110 -3.56 -16.35 6.86
C GLU A 110 -4.49 -17.06 5.88
N ARG A 111 -5.44 -16.33 5.29
CA ARG A 111 -6.43 -16.89 4.35
C ARG A 111 -5.79 -17.59 3.14
N PHE A 112 -4.66 -17.07 2.64
CA PHE A 112 -3.99 -17.61 1.47
C PHE A 112 -2.75 -18.47 1.79
N GLY A 113 -2.43 -18.66 3.07
CA GLY A 113 -1.27 -19.45 3.50
C GLY A 113 0.06 -18.88 3.00
N VAL A 114 0.25 -17.56 3.06
CA VAL A 114 1.47 -16.89 2.56
C VAL A 114 2.30 -16.31 3.71
N ASP A 115 3.40 -16.98 4.01
CA ASP A 115 4.35 -16.53 5.03
C ASP A 115 4.93 -15.14 4.72
N LYS A 116 5.40 -14.45 5.77
CA LYS A 116 5.96 -13.10 5.68
C LYS A 116 7.13 -12.99 4.70
N GLU A 117 7.94 -14.04 4.59
CA GLU A 117 9.14 -14.06 3.74
C GLU A 117 8.87 -14.39 2.27
N ASN A 118 7.63 -14.78 1.95
CA ASN A 118 7.29 -15.29 0.63
C ASN A 118 6.66 -14.22 -0.27
N PHE A 119 7.12 -14.18 -1.51
CA PHE A 119 6.44 -13.49 -2.60
C PHE A 119 5.35 -14.39 -3.20
N ARG A 120 4.19 -13.82 -3.51
CA ARG A 120 3.12 -14.53 -4.22
C ARG A 120 2.18 -13.59 -4.97
N VAL A 121 1.74 -14.00 -6.15
CA VAL A 121 0.68 -13.33 -6.92
C VAL A 121 -0.54 -14.22 -6.95
N ILE A 122 -1.70 -13.71 -6.53
CA ILE A 122 -2.95 -14.47 -6.51
C ILE A 122 -4.05 -13.66 -7.20
N LEU A 123 -4.69 -14.28 -8.19
CA LEU A 123 -5.91 -13.74 -8.80
C LEU A 123 -7.12 -14.41 -8.18
N VAL A 124 -8.06 -13.60 -7.67
CA VAL A 124 -9.35 -14.04 -7.17
C VAL A 124 -10.45 -13.49 -8.09
N GLY A 125 -11.33 -14.36 -8.57
CA GLY A 125 -12.46 -13.98 -9.42
C GLY A 125 -13.57 -13.27 -8.64
N LYS A 126 -14.56 -12.72 -9.37
CA LYS A 126 -15.79 -12.15 -8.77
C LYS A 126 -16.59 -13.20 -8.00
N ASP A 127 -16.46 -14.47 -8.34
CA ASP A 127 -17.04 -15.59 -7.59
C ASP A 127 -16.36 -15.87 -6.24
N GLY A 128 -15.23 -15.21 -5.97
CA GLY A 128 -14.42 -15.40 -4.77
C GLY A 128 -13.47 -16.60 -4.83
N GLY A 129 -13.42 -17.32 -5.96
CA GLY A 129 -12.51 -18.43 -6.18
C GLY A 129 -11.12 -17.97 -6.63
N ILE A 130 -10.08 -18.70 -6.23
CA ILE A 130 -8.72 -18.50 -6.75
C ILE A 130 -8.67 -18.97 -8.20
N LYS A 131 -8.12 -18.14 -9.08
CA LYS A 131 -7.98 -18.41 -10.52
C LYS A 131 -6.52 -18.60 -10.92
N ARG A 132 -5.62 -17.97 -10.19
CA ARG A 132 -4.17 -18.03 -10.41
C ARG A 132 -3.45 -17.92 -9.07
N SER A 133 -2.32 -18.61 -8.93
CA SER A 133 -1.43 -18.52 -7.77
C SER A 133 0.01 -18.81 -8.23
N ASP A 134 0.82 -17.75 -8.35
CA ASP A 134 2.18 -17.81 -8.88
C ASP A 134 3.21 -17.38 -7.84
N THR A 135 4.37 -18.05 -7.81
CA THR A 135 5.52 -17.70 -6.96
C THR A 135 6.51 -16.76 -7.64
N THR A 136 6.23 -16.35 -8.87
CA THR A 136 7.10 -15.49 -9.69
C THR A 136 6.28 -14.34 -10.30
N PRO A 137 6.91 -13.23 -10.72
CA PRO A 137 6.21 -12.12 -11.34
C PRO A 137 5.46 -12.56 -12.60
N VAL A 138 4.28 -11.97 -12.81
CA VAL A 138 3.37 -12.28 -13.91
C VAL A 138 3.10 -11.01 -14.70
N GLN A 139 3.19 -11.13 -16.03
CA GLN A 139 2.84 -10.03 -16.93
C GLN A 139 1.37 -9.67 -16.81
N ALA A 140 1.03 -8.37 -16.83
CA ALA A 140 -0.35 -7.91 -16.82
C ALA A 140 -1.19 -8.55 -17.93
N LYS A 141 -0.61 -8.71 -19.13
CA LYS A 141 -1.26 -9.37 -20.26
C LYS A 141 -1.73 -10.79 -19.93
N ALA A 142 -0.88 -11.60 -19.28
CA ALA A 142 -1.23 -12.97 -18.89
C ALA A 142 -2.35 -12.99 -17.84
N ILE A 143 -2.35 -12.04 -16.90
CA ILE A 143 -3.43 -11.87 -15.92
C ILE A 143 -4.74 -11.52 -16.64
N PHE A 144 -4.70 -10.63 -17.62
CA PHE A 144 -5.88 -10.23 -18.39
C PHE A 144 -6.42 -11.34 -19.27
N GLU A 145 -5.55 -12.10 -19.93
CA GLU A 145 -5.92 -13.28 -20.72
C GLU A 145 -6.60 -14.35 -19.84
N GLU A 146 -6.07 -14.59 -18.63
CA GLU A 146 -6.71 -15.47 -17.64
C GLU A 146 -8.11 -14.97 -17.25
N ILE A 147 -8.24 -13.66 -17.04
CA ILE A 147 -9.52 -13.05 -16.69
C ILE A 147 -10.53 -13.19 -17.82
N ASP A 148 -10.09 -12.89 -19.05
CA ASP A 148 -10.93 -12.91 -20.23
C ASP A 148 -11.40 -14.34 -20.55
N ALA A 149 -10.59 -15.36 -20.28
CA ALA A 149 -11.01 -16.75 -20.41
C ALA A 149 -12.09 -17.21 -19.42
N MET A 150 -12.41 -16.43 -18.37
CA MET A 150 -13.42 -16.83 -17.37
C MET A 150 -14.86 -16.75 -17.93
N PRO A 151 -15.73 -17.74 -17.63
CA PRO A 151 -17.11 -17.76 -18.15
C PRO A 151 -17.92 -16.49 -17.85
N MET A 152 -17.83 -15.98 -16.62
CA MET A 152 -18.51 -14.74 -16.24
C MET A 152 -17.98 -13.54 -17.03
N ARG A 153 -16.67 -13.49 -17.33
CA ARG A 153 -16.09 -12.41 -18.14
C ARG A 153 -16.56 -12.48 -19.59
N GLN A 154 -16.66 -13.68 -20.15
CA GLN A 154 -17.21 -13.88 -21.49
C GLN A 154 -18.67 -13.40 -21.58
N GLN A 155 -19.48 -13.66 -20.54
CA GLN A 155 -20.85 -13.13 -20.45
C GLN A 155 -20.88 -11.59 -20.40
N GLU A 156 -20.05 -10.96 -19.57
CA GLU A 156 -19.93 -9.49 -19.50
C GLU A 156 -19.62 -8.87 -20.88
N ILE A 157 -18.67 -9.45 -21.62
CA ILE A 157 -18.27 -8.97 -22.95
C ILE A 157 -19.43 -9.10 -23.94
N GLN A 158 -20.14 -10.23 -23.93
CA GLN A 158 -21.31 -10.45 -24.79
C GLN A 158 -22.43 -9.45 -24.49
N GLU A 159 -22.70 -9.16 -23.22
CA GLU A 159 -23.70 -8.18 -22.80
C GLU A 159 -23.32 -6.75 -23.16
N GLN A 160 -22.04 -6.40 -23.06
CA GLN A 160 -21.53 -5.08 -23.45
C GLN A 160 -21.61 -4.86 -24.96
N GLY A 161 -21.28 -5.86 -25.77
CA GLY A 161 -21.37 -5.76 -27.23
C GLY A 161 -22.79 -5.70 -27.79
N ARG A 162 -23.81 -5.94 -26.95
CA ARG A 162 -25.23 -5.82 -27.33
C ARG A 162 -25.83 -4.43 -27.09
N LYS A 163 -25.12 -3.54 -26.39
CA LYS A 163 -25.55 -2.17 -26.09
C LYS A 163 -24.98 -1.19 -27.09
#